data_AF-A0A662RT41-F1
#
_entry.id   AF-A0A662RT41-F1
#
_cell.length_a   1.000
_cell.length_b   1.000
_cell.length_c   1.000
_cell.angle_alpha   90.00
_cell.angle_beta   90.00
_cell.angle_gamma   90.00
#
_symmetry.space_group_name_H-M   'P 1'
#
loop_
_entity.id
_entity.type
_entity.pdbx_description
1 polymer ?
#
loop_
_entity_poly.entity_id
_entity_poly.type
_entity_poly.pdbx_seq_one_letter_code
_entity_poly.pdbx_strand_id
1 'polypeptide(L)'
;HLKIEKIESGTRFGGSPVNVAAARRNGVTLIGVDAGDNMSDLPRIGQVGEEIAKDAGIHYVHHVIDEVSASITERLVGIAKEEGLLLPNTKIGITGRAGITGRKPELVLHKLSNLFGRNMENEVIFADDALARGAAVLGRCMHQFGTPSNPIGGIQGGGCILGERVKKQKRNI
;
A
#
# COMPACT_ATOMS: atom_id res chain seq x y z
N HIS A 1 -21.97 -0.30 1.24
CA HIS A 1 -21.47 0.51 2.37
C HIS A 1 -20.10 1.08 2.06
N LEU A 2 -19.10 0.25 1.71
CA LEU A 2 -17.82 0.77 1.25
C LEU A 2 -17.85 1.11 -0.24
N LYS A 3 -17.33 2.28 -0.61
CA LYS A 3 -17.03 2.70 -1.98
C LYS A 3 -15.52 2.72 -2.14
N ILE A 4 -15.02 2.06 -3.18
CA ILE A 4 -13.61 2.03 -3.52
C ILE A 4 -13.51 2.27 -5.02
N GLU A 5 -13.10 3.46 -5.38
CA GLU A 5 -13.23 3.98 -6.74
C GLU A 5 -12.22 5.08 -7.02
N LYS A 6 -12.09 5.39 -8.31
CA LYS A 6 -11.40 6.58 -8.78
C LYS A 6 -12.24 7.82 -8.45
N ILE A 7 -11.59 8.83 -7.88
CA ILE A 7 -12.25 10.07 -7.46
C ILE A 7 -12.27 11.03 -8.65
N GLU A 8 -13.46 11.29 -9.19
CA GLU A 8 -13.64 12.13 -10.38
C GLU A 8 -14.17 13.54 -10.08
N SER A 9 -14.69 13.77 -8.88
CA SER A 9 -15.28 15.05 -8.47
C SER A 9 -15.30 15.21 -6.94
N GLY A 10 -15.68 16.41 -6.48
CA GLY A 10 -15.80 16.73 -5.07
C GLY A 10 -14.58 17.42 -4.46
N THR A 11 -14.76 17.93 -3.25
CA THR A 11 -13.71 18.56 -2.42
C THR A 11 -13.34 17.70 -1.21
N ARG A 12 -14.06 16.60 -1.00
CA ARG A 12 -13.80 15.56 0.00
C ARG A 12 -14.14 14.19 -0.58
N PHE A 13 -13.45 13.18 -0.06
CA PHE A 13 -13.79 11.78 -0.27
C PHE A 13 -13.51 11.04 1.02
N GLY A 14 -14.55 10.47 1.64
CA GLY A 14 -14.47 10.01 3.02
C GLY A 14 -14.04 11.11 3.98
N GLY A 15 -13.09 10.77 4.86
CA GLY A 15 -12.56 11.70 5.86
C GLY A 15 -11.65 12.79 5.30
N SER A 16 -11.17 12.65 4.06
CA SER A 16 -10.04 13.45 3.56
C SER A 16 -10.48 14.55 2.59
N PRO A 17 -9.91 15.76 2.68
CA PRO A 17 -10.06 16.76 1.63
C PRO A 17 -9.31 16.31 0.37
N VAL A 18 -9.90 16.57 -0.80
CA VAL A 18 -9.31 16.26 -2.10
C VAL A 18 -9.39 17.45 -3.03
N ASN A 19 -8.42 17.58 -3.93
CA ASN A 19 -8.44 18.60 -4.98
C ASN A 19 -8.33 17.92 -6.35
N VAL A 20 -9.48 17.52 -6.87
CA VAL A 20 -9.57 16.79 -8.14
C VAL A 20 -9.07 17.62 -9.32
N ALA A 21 -9.33 18.93 -9.31
CA ALA A 21 -8.86 19.83 -10.36
C ALA A 21 -7.33 19.91 -10.41
N ALA A 22 -6.67 20.01 -9.24
CA ALA A 22 -5.21 19.98 -9.17
C ALA A 22 -4.66 18.61 -9.58
N ALA A 23 -5.27 17.51 -9.13
CA ALA A 23 -4.84 16.17 -9.52
C ALA A 23 -4.92 15.95 -11.04
N ARG A 24 -6.04 16.34 -11.67
CA ARG A 24 -6.23 16.26 -13.12
C ARG A 24 -5.19 17.10 -13.88
N ARG A 25 -4.93 18.33 -13.44
CA ARG A 25 -3.92 19.20 -14.06
C ARG A 25 -2.50 18.61 -14.00
N ASN A 26 -2.21 17.82 -12.97
CA ASN A 26 -0.90 17.21 -12.75
C ASN A 26 -0.79 15.77 -13.26
N GLY A 27 -1.82 15.24 -13.93
CA GLY A 27 -1.84 13.84 -14.37
C GLY A 27 -1.82 12.82 -13.22
N VAL A 28 -2.35 13.21 -12.05
CA VAL A 28 -2.41 12.37 -10.86
C VAL A 28 -3.78 11.69 -10.79
N THR A 29 -3.80 10.36 -10.73
CA THR A 29 -5.01 9.58 -10.46
C THR A 29 -5.27 9.54 -8.96
N LEU A 30 -6.46 9.97 -8.54
CA LEU A 30 -6.94 9.86 -7.16
C LEU A 30 -7.79 8.60 -7.03
N ILE A 31 -7.44 7.73 -6.09
CA ILE A 31 -8.19 6.51 -5.75
C ILE A 31 -8.53 6.60 -4.27
N GLY A 32 -9.81 6.42 -3.92
CA GLY A 32 -10.31 6.62 -2.58
C GLY A 32 -11.03 5.40 -2.02
N VAL A 33 -11.12 5.37 -0.68
CA VAL A 33 -12.00 4.47 0.07
C VAL A 33 -12.92 5.33 0.93
N ASP A 34 -14.22 5.09 0.85
CA ASP A 34 -15.22 5.79 1.64
C ASP A 34 -16.28 4.82 2.18
N ALA A 35 -16.88 5.16 3.31
CA ALA A 35 -18.06 4.49 3.86
C ALA A 35 -19.30 5.35 3.58
N GLY A 36 -20.01 5.06 2.50
CA GLY A 36 -21.23 5.79 2.10
C GLY A 36 -20.91 7.05 1.30
N ASP A 37 -21.31 8.21 1.81
CA ASP A 37 -20.95 9.54 1.31
C ASP A 37 -20.25 10.33 2.43
N ASN A 38 -18.95 10.50 2.31
CA ASN A 38 -18.09 11.16 3.27
C ASN A 38 -18.26 10.60 4.69
N MET A 39 -18.14 9.26 4.81
CA MET A 39 -18.25 8.49 6.05
C MET A 39 -19.67 8.35 6.62
N SER A 40 -20.72 8.71 5.88
CA SER A 40 -22.12 8.60 6.34
C SER A 40 -22.52 7.20 6.82
N ASP A 41 -21.90 6.15 6.28
CA ASP A 41 -22.25 4.76 6.60
C ASP A 41 -21.42 4.18 7.77
N LEU A 42 -20.50 4.95 8.37
CA LEU A 42 -19.72 4.47 9.53
C LEU A 42 -20.61 3.97 10.69
N PRO A 43 -21.70 4.65 11.08
CA PRO A 43 -22.60 4.14 12.13
C PRO A 43 -23.20 2.78 11.76
N ARG A 44 -23.58 2.60 10.49
CA ARG A 44 -24.15 1.34 9.99
C ARG A 44 -23.11 0.22 9.97
N ILE A 45 -21.87 0.50 9.57
CA ILE A 45 -20.77 -0.47 9.65
C ILE A 45 -20.53 -0.88 11.11
N GLY A 46 -20.60 0.08 12.05
CA GLY A 46 -20.52 -0.19 13.48
C GLY A 46 -21.63 -1.12 13.97
N GLN A 47 -22.87 -0.88 13.55
CA GLN A 47 -24.03 -1.73 13.86
C GLN A 47 -23.83 -3.16 13.36
N VAL A 48 -23.37 -3.34 12.12
CA VAL A 48 -23.04 -4.68 11.57
C VAL A 48 -21.98 -5.37 12.43
N GLY A 49 -20.94 -4.64 12.86
CA GLY A 49 -19.93 -5.18 13.77
C GLY A 49 -20.50 -5.58 15.14
N GLU A 50 -21.43 -4.79 15.68
CA GLU A 50 -22.11 -5.06 16.95
C GLU A 50 -23.01 -6.30 16.86
N GLU A 51 -23.76 -6.45 15.76
CA GLU A 51 -24.59 -7.63 15.48
C GLU A 51 -23.74 -8.90 15.43
N ILE A 52 -22.64 -8.89 14.66
CA ILE A 52 -21.71 -10.02 14.59
C ILE A 52 -21.13 -10.35 15.98
N ALA A 53 -20.75 -9.32 16.75
CA ALA A 53 -20.20 -9.51 18.08
C ALA A 53 -21.21 -10.15 19.05
N LYS A 54 -22.48 -9.78 18.97
CA LYS A 54 -23.56 -10.34 19.80
C LYS A 54 -23.92 -11.77 19.41
N ASP A 55 -24.01 -12.04 18.11
CA ASP A 55 -24.55 -13.30 17.61
C ASP A 55 -23.49 -14.41 17.53
N ALA A 56 -22.28 -14.07 17.07
CA ALA A 56 -21.21 -15.03 16.84
C ALA A 56 -20.01 -14.84 17.78
N GLY A 57 -19.85 -13.66 18.38
CA GLY A 57 -18.75 -13.32 19.27
C GLY A 57 -17.70 -12.41 18.63
N ILE A 58 -16.99 -11.65 19.47
CA ILE A 58 -16.03 -10.62 19.04
C ILE A 58 -14.91 -11.12 18.12
N HIS A 59 -14.52 -12.39 18.26
CA HIS A 59 -13.47 -13.01 17.44
C HIS A 59 -13.89 -13.13 15.97
N TYR A 60 -15.19 -13.31 15.67
CA TYR A 60 -15.67 -13.28 14.30
C TYR A 60 -15.60 -11.88 13.67
N VAL A 61 -15.76 -10.82 14.47
CA VAL A 61 -15.57 -9.44 14.00
C VAL A 61 -14.14 -9.24 13.49
N HIS A 62 -13.14 -9.78 14.18
CA HIS A 62 -11.74 -9.70 13.72
C HIS A 62 -11.53 -10.40 12.38
N HIS A 63 -12.12 -11.58 12.17
CA HIS A 63 -12.05 -12.29 10.89
C HIS A 63 -12.72 -11.50 9.76
N VAL A 64 -13.86 -10.86 10.02
CA VAL A 64 -14.53 -10.00 9.05
C VAL A 64 -13.68 -8.77 8.73
N ILE A 65 -13.06 -8.15 9.74
CA ILE A 65 -12.14 -7.03 9.54
C ILE A 65 -10.95 -7.46 8.68
N ASP A 66 -10.39 -8.66 8.88
CA ASP A 66 -9.32 -9.20 8.04
C ASP A 66 -9.75 -9.34 6.57
N GLU A 67 -10.91 -9.94 6.31
CA GLU A 67 -11.43 -10.14 4.96
C GLU A 67 -11.78 -8.83 4.25
N VAL A 68 -12.42 -7.90 4.95
CA VAL A 68 -12.75 -6.56 4.42
C VAL A 68 -11.48 -5.78 4.11
N SER A 69 -10.47 -5.81 5.00
CA SER A 69 -9.19 -5.12 4.76
C SER A 69 -8.51 -5.66 3.51
N ALA A 70 -8.47 -6.98 3.36
CA ALA A 70 -7.85 -7.62 2.21
C ALA A 70 -8.60 -7.32 0.90
N SER A 71 -9.93 -7.27 0.95
CA SER A 71 -10.78 -6.91 -0.20
C SER A 71 -10.63 -5.43 -0.59
N ILE A 72 -10.41 -4.54 0.40
CA ILE A 72 -10.08 -3.14 0.13
C ILE A 72 -8.76 -3.05 -0.64
N THR A 73 -7.72 -3.76 -0.18
CA THR A 73 -6.42 -3.81 -0.87
C THR A 73 -6.54 -4.34 -2.29
N GLU A 74 -7.26 -5.45 -2.49
CA GLU A 74 -7.52 -6.03 -3.82
C GLU A 74 -8.16 -5.01 -4.77
N ARG A 75 -9.20 -4.31 -4.31
CA ARG A 75 -9.91 -3.33 -5.14
C ARG A 75 -9.06 -2.10 -5.45
N LEU A 76 -8.30 -1.59 -4.48
CA LEU A 76 -7.38 -0.47 -4.69
C LEU A 76 -6.30 -0.81 -5.73
N VAL A 77 -5.70 -1.99 -5.62
CA VAL A 77 -4.69 -2.47 -6.57
C VAL A 77 -5.33 -2.75 -7.93
N GLY A 78 -6.56 -3.27 -7.97
CA GLY A 78 -7.34 -3.47 -9.20
C GLY A 78 -7.54 -2.17 -9.98
N ILE A 79 -8.00 -1.11 -9.31
CA ILE A 79 -8.17 0.21 -9.95
C ILE A 79 -6.81 0.75 -10.42
N ALA A 80 -5.75 0.62 -9.62
CA ALA A 80 -4.42 1.05 -10.04
C ALA A 80 -3.92 0.29 -11.28
N LYS A 81 -4.23 -1.00 -11.40
CA LYS A 81 -3.93 -1.82 -12.58
C LYS A 81 -4.73 -1.36 -13.80
N GLU A 82 -6.05 -1.14 -13.64
CA GLU A 82 -6.94 -0.65 -14.70
C GLU A 82 -6.50 0.72 -15.25
N GLU A 83 -6.02 1.58 -14.35
CA GLU A 83 -5.50 2.92 -14.69
C GLU A 83 -4.06 2.89 -15.24
N GLY A 84 -3.46 1.70 -15.44
CA GLY A 84 -2.12 1.55 -15.99
C GLY A 84 -1.01 2.06 -15.07
N LEU A 85 -1.26 2.17 -13.76
CA LEU A 85 -0.29 2.65 -12.77
C LEU A 85 0.72 1.57 -12.33
N LEU A 86 0.48 0.32 -12.73
CA LEU A 86 1.31 -0.83 -12.38
C LEU A 86 2.03 -1.38 -13.60
N LEU A 87 3.35 -1.48 -13.52
CA LEU A 87 4.17 -2.18 -14.50
C LEU A 87 4.15 -3.69 -14.23
N PRO A 88 4.47 -4.54 -15.24
CA PRO A 88 4.48 -5.99 -15.07
C PRO A 88 5.34 -6.52 -13.92
N ASN A 89 6.35 -5.77 -13.49
CA ASN A 89 7.28 -6.12 -12.40
C ASN A 89 7.14 -5.23 -11.16
N THR A 90 6.06 -4.44 -11.05
CA THR A 90 5.82 -3.59 -9.88
C THR A 90 5.69 -4.44 -8.62
N LYS A 91 6.45 -4.09 -7.59
CA LYS A 91 6.31 -4.63 -6.23
C LYS A 91 5.28 -3.85 -5.46
N ILE A 92 4.50 -4.54 -4.63
CA ILE A 92 3.45 -3.92 -3.81
C ILE A 92 3.90 -3.93 -2.36
N GLY A 93 4.18 -2.76 -1.81
CA GLY A 93 4.52 -2.60 -0.40
C GLY A 93 3.25 -2.35 0.43
N ILE A 94 3.04 -3.15 1.47
CA ILE A 94 1.96 -2.97 2.44
C ILE A 94 2.59 -2.67 3.79
N THR A 95 2.24 -1.53 4.36
CA THR A 95 2.84 -1.02 5.59
C THR A 95 1.83 -0.64 6.65
N GLY A 96 2.25 -0.69 7.90
CA GLY A 96 1.46 -0.30 9.06
C GLY A 96 0.60 -1.45 9.60
N ARG A 97 0.37 -1.44 10.92
CA ARG A 97 -0.32 -2.51 11.65
C ARG A 97 -1.68 -2.88 11.06
N ALA A 98 -2.41 -1.90 10.53
CA ALA A 98 -3.72 -2.12 9.92
C ALA A 98 -3.68 -3.05 8.69
N GLY A 99 -2.56 -3.09 7.95
CA GLY A 99 -2.40 -3.93 6.76
C GLY A 99 -1.65 -5.24 6.97
N ILE A 100 -0.93 -5.40 8.08
CA ILE A 100 0.03 -6.51 8.28
C ILE A 100 -0.29 -7.46 9.45
N THR A 101 -1.35 -7.18 10.22
CA THR A 101 -1.73 -7.98 11.40
C THR A 101 -2.91 -8.90 11.10
N GLY A 102 -3.15 -9.88 11.99
CA GLY A 102 -4.19 -10.89 11.79
C GLY A 102 -3.86 -11.80 10.61
N ARG A 103 -4.88 -12.27 9.90
CA ARG A 103 -4.74 -13.08 8.68
C ARG A 103 -4.66 -12.25 7.40
N LYS A 104 -4.59 -10.92 7.51
CA LYS A 104 -4.56 -10.00 6.36
C LYS A 104 -3.42 -10.33 5.37
N PRO A 105 -2.17 -10.63 5.79
CA PRO A 105 -1.12 -10.95 4.83
C PRO A 105 -1.47 -12.14 3.93
N GLU A 106 -1.99 -13.24 4.51
CA GLU A 106 -2.41 -14.43 3.76
C GLU A 106 -3.55 -14.11 2.79
N LEU A 107 -4.58 -13.41 3.27
CA LEU A 107 -5.76 -13.06 2.46
C LEU A 107 -5.41 -12.11 1.32
N VAL A 108 -4.56 -11.12 1.58
CA VAL A 108 -4.08 -10.20 0.55
C VAL A 108 -3.26 -10.93 -0.50
N LEU A 109 -2.33 -11.80 -0.10
CA LEU A 109 -1.54 -12.60 -1.04
C LEU A 109 -2.44 -13.46 -1.93
N HIS A 110 -3.44 -14.12 -1.36
CA HIS A 110 -4.42 -14.91 -2.11
C HIS A 110 -5.20 -14.04 -3.12
N LYS A 111 -5.81 -12.94 -2.66
CA LYS A 111 -6.60 -12.04 -3.51
C LYS A 111 -5.76 -11.42 -4.63
N LEU A 112 -4.58 -10.91 -4.31
CA LEU A 112 -3.69 -10.33 -5.32
C LEU A 112 -3.18 -11.39 -6.30
N SER A 113 -2.88 -12.61 -5.83
CA SER A 113 -2.48 -13.69 -6.74
C SER A 113 -3.58 -14.02 -7.76
N ASN A 114 -4.85 -14.00 -7.33
CA ASN A 114 -6.00 -14.16 -8.22
C ASN A 114 -6.14 -12.95 -9.17
N LEU A 115 -6.02 -11.73 -8.67
CA LEU A 115 -6.11 -10.49 -9.46
C LEU A 115 -5.04 -10.40 -10.57
N PHE A 116 -3.84 -10.91 -10.32
CA PHE A 116 -2.73 -10.92 -11.29
C PHE A 116 -2.62 -12.23 -12.07
N GLY A 117 -3.34 -13.29 -11.68
CA GLY A 117 -3.25 -14.61 -12.31
C GLY A 117 -1.89 -15.29 -12.13
N ARG A 118 -1.14 -14.94 -11.08
CA ARG A 118 0.20 -15.48 -10.77
C ARG A 118 0.48 -15.41 -9.28
N ASN A 119 1.43 -16.21 -8.78
CA ASN A 119 1.83 -16.14 -7.38
C ASN A 119 2.51 -14.79 -7.06
N MET A 120 1.95 -14.07 -6.08
CA MET A 120 2.41 -12.75 -5.64
C MET A 120 3.27 -12.75 -4.37
N GLU A 121 3.59 -13.90 -3.77
CA GLU A 121 4.39 -14.03 -2.54
C GLU A 121 5.75 -13.33 -2.61
N ASN A 122 6.40 -13.38 -3.77
CA ASN A 122 7.70 -12.72 -3.99
C ASN A 122 7.56 -11.26 -4.46
N GLU A 123 6.34 -10.77 -4.63
CA GLU A 123 6.04 -9.44 -5.19
C GLU A 123 5.39 -8.49 -4.19
N VAL A 124 4.72 -9.03 -3.18
CA VAL A 124 4.11 -8.27 -2.09
C VAL A 124 5.05 -8.29 -0.89
N ILE A 125 5.36 -7.10 -0.38
CA ILE A 125 6.26 -6.92 0.75
C ILE A 125 5.46 -6.33 1.90
N PHE A 126 5.40 -7.05 3.02
CA PHE A 126 4.80 -6.57 4.25
C PHE A 126 5.89 -5.97 5.14
N ALA A 127 5.70 -4.72 5.56
CA ALA A 127 6.66 -3.99 6.38
C ALA A 127 5.97 -3.31 7.57
N ASP A 128 6.63 -3.31 8.73
CA ASP A 128 6.14 -2.68 9.95
C ASP A 128 6.05 -1.16 9.84
N ASP A 129 7.13 -0.54 9.37
CA ASP A 129 7.32 0.91 9.29
C ASP A 129 8.11 1.28 8.02
N ALA A 130 7.53 0.99 6.85
CA ALA A 130 8.18 1.28 5.58
C ALA A 130 8.42 2.79 5.38
N LEU A 131 7.53 3.63 5.91
CA LEU A 131 7.64 5.09 5.79
C LEU A 131 8.83 5.61 6.58
N ALA A 132 8.98 5.28 7.87
CA ALA A 132 10.12 5.75 8.65
C ALA A 132 11.44 5.17 8.13
N ARG A 133 11.45 3.88 7.75
CA ARG A 133 12.63 3.24 7.14
C ARG A 133 12.99 3.92 5.81
N GLY A 134 12.01 4.23 4.98
CA GLY A 134 12.18 4.95 3.72
C GLY A 134 12.74 6.36 3.93
N ALA A 135 12.18 7.11 4.88
CA ALA A 135 12.67 8.44 5.24
C ALA A 135 14.12 8.40 5.78
N ALA A 136 14.45 7.42 6.61
CA ALA A 136 15.82 7.24 7.12
C ALA A 136 16.81 6.92 5.99
N VAL A 137 16.42 6.08 5.03
CA VAL A 137 17.21 5.79 3.83
C VAL A 137 17.41 7.05 2.98
N LEU A 138 16.34 7.82 2.73
CA LEU A 138 16.42 9.06 1.96
C LEU A 138 17.30 10.11 2.64
N GLY A 139 17.16 10.32 3.95
CA GLY A 139 18.00 11.23 4.71
C GLY A 139 19.47 10.84 4.63
N ARG A 140 19.79 9.56 4.77
CA ARG A 140 21.17 9.09 4.60
C ARG A 140 21.68 9.21 3.16
N CYS A 141 20.84 9.03 2.14
CA CYS A 141 21.18 9.26 0.74
C CYS A 141 21.51 10.74 0.48
N MET A 142 20.62 11.65 0.91
CA MET A 142 20.74 13.10 0.69
C MET A 142 21.97 13.68 1.39
N HIS A 143 22.36 13.12 2.53
CA HIS A 143 23.55 13.55 3.28
C HIS A 143 24.80 12.69 3.01
N GLN A 144 24.80 11.84 1.98
CA GLN A 144 25.94 11.00 1.60
C GLN A 144 26.47 10.08 2.73
N PHE A 145 25.64 9.72 3.71
CA PHE A 145 26.03 8.85 4.83
C PHE A 145 26.12 7.35 4.46
N GLY A 146 26.07 7.03 3.16
CA GLY A 146 26.31 5.66 2.67
C GLY A 146 27.80 5.42 2.47
N THR A 147 28.37 4.44 3.15
CA THR A 147 29.80 4.10 3.07
C THR A 147 30.00 2.78 2.36
N PRO A 148 31.24 2.42 2.02
CA PRO A 148 31.55 1.07 1.60
C PRO A 148 31.11 -0.04 2.54
N SER A 149 31.35 0.12 3.83
CA SER A 149 30.85 -0.85 4.81
C SER A 149 29.33 -0.82 5.00
N ASN A 150 28.64 0.24 4.57
CA ASN A 150 27.20 0.43 4.73
C ASN A 150 26.56 1.10 3.50
N PRO A 151 26.46 0.38 2.36
CA PRO A 151 25.99 0.95 1.10
C PRO A 151 24.48 1.24 1.18
N ILE A 152 24.05 2.31 0.50
CA ILE A 152 22.63 2.67 0.43
C ILE A 152 22.13 2.54 -1.00
N GLY A 153 21.24 1.56 -1.17
CA GLY A 153 20.52 1.27 -2.41
C GLY A 153 21.12 0.12 -3.20
N GLY A 154 20.24 -0.66 -3.83
CA GLY A 154 20.52 -1.73 -4.77
C GLY A 154 19.49 -1.68 -5.89
N ILE A 155 19.84 -2.16 -7.08
CA ILE A 155 18.86 -2.42 -8.14
C ILE A 155 18.22 -3.77 -7.84
N GLN A 156 16.91 -3.93 -8.08
CA GLN A 156 16.24 -5.22 -7.88
C GLN A 156 16.92 -6.31 -8.73
N GLY A 157 17.32 -7.41 -8.08
CA GLY A 157 18.07 -8.50 -8.73
C GLY A 157 19.54 -8.18 -9.06
N GLY A 158 19.98 -6.95 -8.78
CA GLY A 158 21.36 -6.53 -8.92
C GLY A 158 22.20 -6.84 -7.69
N GLY A 159 23.51 -6.98 -7.90
CA GLY A 159 24.47 -7.02 -6.81
C GLY A 159 24.54 -5.69 -6.06
N CYS A 160 25.21 -5.70 -4.91
CA CYS A 160 25.45 -4.49 -4.12
C CYS A 160 26.15 -3.41 -4.97
N ILE A 161 25.59 -2.19 -4.99
CA ILE A 161 26.17 -1.05 -5.75
C ILE A 161 27.52 -0.59 -5.20
N LEU A 162 27.92 -1.13 -4.06
CA LEU A 162 29.19 -0.79 -3.47
C LEU A 162 30.36 -1.09 -4.41
N GLY A 163 30.39 -2.29 -4.99
CA GLY A 163 31.49 -2.71 -5.85
C GLY A 163 31.67 -1.74 -7.02
N GLU A 164 30.56 -1.26 -7.57
CA GLU A 164 30.50 -0.25 -8.62
C GLU A 164 31.05 1.12 -8.14
N ARG A 165 30.63 1.58 -6.95
CA ARG A 165 31.10 2.85 -6.36
C ARG A 165 32.61 2.85 -6.11
N VAL A 166 33.14 1.77 -5.53
CA VAL A 166 34.58 1.61 -5.25
C VAL A 166 35.39 1.62 -6.55
N LYS A 167 34.93 0.91 -7.59
CA LYS A 167 35.57 0.93 -8.92
C LYS A 167 35.58 2.33 -9.54
N LYS A 168 34.50 3.09 -9.38
CA LYS A 168 34.40 4.46 -9.91
C LYS A 168 35.33 5.45 -9.20
N GLN A 169 35.44 5.37 -7.87
CA GLN A 169 36.39 6.21 -7.12
C GLN A 169 37.84 5.92 -7.50
N LYS A 170 38.23 4.64 -7.63
CA LYS A 170 39.58 4.24 -8.05
C LYS A 170 39.96 4.65 -9.47
N ARG A 171 38.99 4.98 -10.33
CA ARG A 171 39.21 5.48 -11.70
C ARG A 171 39.43 6.98 -11.78
N ASN A 172 39.06 7.72 -10.73
CA ASN A 172 39.17 9.18 -10.65
C ASN A 172 40.32 9.65 -9.73
N ILE A 173 41.20 8.72 -9.34
CA ILE A 173 42.48 8.92 -8.66
C ILE A 173 43.54 8.41 -9.64
#